data_AF-A0A832X124-F1
#
_entry.id   AF-A0A832X124-F1
#
_cell.length_a   1.000
_cell.length_b   1.000
_cell.length_c   1.000
_cell.angle_alpha   90.00
_cell.angle_beta   90.00
_cell.angle_gamma   90.00
#
_symmetry.space_group_name_H-M   'P 1'
#
loop_
_entity.id
_entity.type
_entity.pdbx_description
1 polymer ?
#
loop_
_entity_poly.entity_id
_entity_poly.type
_entity_poly.pdbx_seq_one_letter_code
_entity_poly.pdbx_strand_id
1 'polypeptide(L)'
;MSSDIYSGLVFKSAIALDYAMEKLLEQLKINIEKIVYGAGSPNYYERTMEFLNSWETSKPIIKGNIVESELFQNTFAMQSDPDNFTHGSYWYTNNDVREFMAEIIFEGLSGPMFGTGFWSVARDAWTPTLIHLENGDFDRWFADAMRMQGEDSFTFNISFT
;
A
#
# COMPACT_ATOMS: atom_id res chain seq x y z
N MET A 1 7.79 -29.43 -24.69
CA MET A 1 8.15 -28.19 -25.41
C MET A 1 7.20 -27.03 -25.12
N SER A 2 5.88 -27.22 -24.95
CA SER A 2 5.00 -26.12 -24.52
C SER A 2 5.06 -25.84 -23.00
N SER A 3 5.13 -26.87 -22.15
CA SER A 3 5.18 -26.74 -20.68
C SER A 3 6.31 -25.82 -20.19
N ASP A 4 7.47 -25.89 -20.82
CA ASP A 4 8.69 -25.20 -20.37
C ASP A 4 8.72 -23.73 -20.81
N ILE A 5 8.02 -23.40 -21.90
CA ILE A 5 7.81 -22.02 -22.35
C ILE A 5 6.76 -21.35 -21.45
N TYR A 6 5.67 -22.06 -21.12
CA TYR A 6 4.65 -21.55 -20.20
C TYR A 6 5.21 -21.32 -18.79
N SER A 7 6.08 -22.20 -18.29
CA SER A 7 6.72 -21.99 -16.98
C SER A 7 7.69 -20.79 -16.99
N GLY A 8 8.43 -20.58 -18.08
CA GLY A 8 9.30 -19.43 -18.25
C GLY A 8 8.56 -18.09 -18.26
N LEU A 9 7.46 -17.98 -19.01
CA LEU A 9 6.67 -16.75 -19.09
C LEU A 9 6.01 -16.39 -17.76
N VAL A 10 5.48 -17.38 -17.04
CA VAL A 10 4.87 -17.18 -15.72
C VAL A 10 5.91 -16.69 -14.70
N PHE A 11 7.13 -17.25 -14.73
CA PHE A 11 8.22 -16.78 -13.87
C PHE A 11 8.63 -15.33 -14.18
N LYS A 12 8.76 -14.98 -15.46
CA LYS A 12 9.02 -13.58 -15.87
C LYS A 12 7.91 -12.62 -15.43
N SER A 13 6.66 -13.08 -15.51
CA SER A 13 5.48 -12.33 -15.05
C SER A 13 5.52 -12.09 -13.54
N ALA A 14 6.05 -13.05 -12.76
CA ALA A 14 6.25 -12.87 -11.33
C ALA A 14 7.25 -11.75 -11.04
N ILE A 15 8.39 -11.72 -11.73
CA ILE A 15 9.38 -10.66 -11.59
C ILE A 15 8.81 -9.30 -12.01
N ALA A 16 8.06 -9.27 -13.12
CA ALA A 16 7.42 -8.05 -13.60
C ALA A 16 6.34 -7.52 -12.64
N LEU A 17 5.58 -8.42 -12.00
CA LEU A 17 4.61 -8.05 -10.98
C LEU A 17 5.30 -7.49 -9.72
N ASP A 18 6.37 -8.13 -9.23
CA ASP A 18 7.15 -7.62 -8.08
C ASP A 18 7.59 -6.17 -8.34
N TYR A 19 8.15 -5.90 -9.53
CA TYR A 19 8.58 -4.56 -9.93
C TYR A 19 7.43 -3.54 -9.98
N ALA A 20 6.31 -3.89 -10.61
CA ALA A 20 5.16 -3.01 -10.70
C ALA A 20 4.55 -2.70 -9.33
N MET A 21 4.50 -3.70 -8.44
CA MET A 21 4.04 -3.56 -7.07
C MET A 21 4.97 -2.66 -6.23
N GLU A 22 6.29 -2.81 -6.37
CA GLU A 22 7.26 -1.92 -5.72
C GLU A 22 7.08 -0.47 -6.18
N LYS A 23 6.77 -0.24 -7.47
CA LYS A 23 6.45 1.10 -7.98
C LYS A 23 5.15 1.66 -7.44
N LEU A 24 4.11 0.84 -7.30
CA LEU A 24 2.86 1.25 -6.69
C LEU A 24 3.05 1.61 -5.21
N LEU A 25 3.83 0.81 -4.47
CA LEU A 25 4.21 1.09 -3.08
C LEU A 25 4.98 2.40 -2.95
N GLU A 26 5.90 2.68 -3.88
CA GLU A 26 6.63 3.94 -3.94
C GLU A 26 5.66 5.13 -4.09
N GLN A 27 4.67 5.04 -4.98
CA GLN A 27 3.66 6.09 -5.15
C GLN A 27 2.78 6.27 -3.90
N LEU A 28 2.38 5.17 -3.26
CA LEU A 28 1.65 5.24 -2.00
C LEU A 28 2.45 5.98 -0.93
N LYS A 29 3.73 5.64 -0.76
CA LYS A 29 4.60 6.29 0.22
C LYS A 29 4.78 7.78 -0.07
N ILE A 30 4.99 8.17 -1.33
CA ILE A 30 5.04 9.58 -1.75
C ILE A 30 3.73 10.30 -1.39
N ASN A 31 2.58 9.68 -1.65
CA ASN A 31 1.27 10.27 -1.35
C ASN A 31 1.03 10.37 0.16
N ILE A 32 1.40 9.35 0.95
CA ILE A 32 1.31 9.40 2.42
C ILE A 32 2.21 10.51 2.97
N GLU A 33 3.46 10.61 2.52
CA GLU A 33 4.37 11.66 2.97
C GLU A 33 3.79 13.04 2.66
N LYS A 34 3.31 13.26 1.42
CA LYS A 34 2.76 14.55 0.98
C LYS A 34 1.44 14.91 1.65
N ILE A 35 0.50 13.98 1.76
CA ILE A 35 -0.88 14.25 2.14
C ILE A 35 -1.09 14.02 3.64
N VAL A 36 -0.54 12.95 4.20
CA VAL A 36 -0.70 12.64 5.64
C VAL A 36 0.31 13.44 6.45
N TYR A 37 1.59 13.34 6.11
CA TYR A 37 2.64 14.01 6.86
C TYR A 37 2.78 15.49 6.47
N GLY A 38 2.56 15.84 5.20
CA GLY A 38 2.58 17.24 4.74
C GLY A 38 1.41 18.10 5.23
N ALA A 39 0.34 17.51 5.77
CA ALA A 39 -0.80 18.26 6.33
C ALA A 39 -0.46 19.09 7.59
N GLY A 40 0.73 18.90 8.19
CA GLY A 40 1.20 19.65 9.36
C GLY A 40 1.39 18.77 10.59
N SER A 41 2.01 19.31 11.64
CA SER A 41 2.39 18.54 12.84
C SER A 41 1.37 18.70 13.99
N PRO A 42 0.88 17.58 14.57
CA PRO A 42 0.12 17.55 15.81
C PRO A 42 0.87 18.18 16.98
N ASN A 43 0.14 18.78 17.93
CA ASN A 43 0.70 19.27 19.20
C ASN A 43 0.52 18.29 20.37
N TYR A 44 -0.18 17.17 20.15
CA TYR A 44 -0.68 16.29 21.20
C TYR A 44 -0.11 14.86 21.13
N TYR A 45 0.65 14.53 20.10
CA TYR A 45 1.45 13.30 20.02
C TYR A 45 2.70 13.53 19.15
N GLU A 46 3.69 12.67 19.32
CA GLU A 46 4.91 12.67 18.51
C GLU A 46 4.74 11.79 17.26
N ARG A 47 5.14 12.30 16.09
CA ARG A 47 5.01 11.56 14.83
C ARG A 47 6.19 10.61 14.64
N THR A 48 5.89 9.32 14.54
CA THR A 48 6.90 8.25 14.42
C THR A 48 7.26 7.86 12.98
N MET A 49 6.56 8.38 11.98
CA MET A 49 6.64 7.92 10.57
C MET A 49 6.29 6.43 10.35
N GLU A 50 5.84 5.71 11.38
CA GLU A 50 5.59 4.27 11.29
C GLU A 50 4.42 3.95 10.36
N PHE A 51 3.39 4.80 10.28
CA PHE A 51 2.32 4.62 9.30
C PHE A 51 2.85 4.61 7.87
N LEU A 52 3.73 5.56 7.49
CA LEU A 52 4.41 5.56 6.18
C LEU A 52 5.19 4.25 5.96
N ASN A 53 5.95 3.84 6.96
CA ASN A 53 6.89 2.73 6.85
C ASN A 53 6.23 1.35 6.95
N SER A 54 5.01 1.28 7.47
CA SER A 54 4.25 0.03 7.64
C SER A 54 3.69 -0.55 6.35
N TRP A 55 3.69 0.20 5.24
CA TRP A 55 3.20 -0.31 3.96
C TRP A 55 4.25 -1.16 3.25
N GLU A 56 3.81 -2.33 2.81
CA GLU A 56 4.63 -3.38 2.23
C GLU A 56 3.91 -4.02 1.03
N THR A 57 4.68 -4.72 0.20
CA THR A 57 4.13 -5.61 -0.83
C THR A 57 4.49 -7.05 -0.53
N SER A 58 3.58 -7.98 -0.82
CA SER A 58 3.87 -9.40 -0.70
C SER A 58 4.74 -9.85 -1.87
N LYS A 59 5.61 -10.84 -1.64
CA LYS A 59 6.32 -11.46 -2.76
C LYS A 59 5.32 -12.17 -3.69
N PRO A 60 5.55 -12.12 -5.02
CA PRO A 60 4.65 -12.78 -5.97
C PRO A 60 4.53 -14.27 -5.70
N ILE A 61 3.29 -14.77 -5.72
CA ILE A 61 2.97 -16.20 -5.58
C ILE A 61 2.44 -16.71 -6.90
N ILE A 62 3.06 -17.76 -7.43
CA ILE A 62 2.63 -18.42 -8.67
C ILE A 62 1.61 -19.51 -8.33
N LYS A 63 0.39 -19.39 -8.85
CA LYS A 63 -0.71 -20.36 -8.73
C LYS A 63 -1.14 -20.82 -10.12
N GLY A 64 -0.46 -21.86 -10.62
CA GLY A 64 -0.69 -22.34 -12.00
C GLY A 64 -0.23 -21.31 -13.03
N ASN A 65 -1.19 -20.71 -13.74
CA ASN A 65 -0.95 -19.64 -14.71
C ASN A 65 -1.27 -18.23 -14.17
N ILE A 66 -1.59 -18.11 -12.88
CA ILE A 66 -1.87 -16.85 -12.21
C ILE A 66 -0.66 -16.48 -11.35
N VAL A 67 -0.34 -15.19 -11.33
CA VAL A 67 0.64 -14.61 -10.40
C VAL A 67 -0.08 -13.56 -9.56
N GLU A 68 0.03 -13.67 -8.24
CA GLU A 68 -0.64 -12.78 -7.28
C GLU A 68 0.39 -12.08 -6.38
N SER A 69 0.12 -10.82 -6.04
CA SER A 69 0.85 -10.04 -5.04
C SER A 69 -0.12 -9.04 -4.40
N GLU A 70 0.16 -8.66 -3.15
CA GLU A 70 -0.68 -7.79 -2.35
C GLU A 70 0.09 -6.53 -1.95
N LEU A 71 -0.58 -5.38 -1.92
CA LEU A 71 -0.11 -4.15 -1.28
C LEU A 71 -0.91 -4.01 0.02
N PHE A 72 -0.25 -4.03 1.17
CA PHE A 72 -0.92 -4.08 2.46
C PHE A 72 -0.19 -3.27 3.52
N GLN A 73 -0.91 -2.96 4.61
CA GLN A 73 -0.35 -2.33 5.79
C GLN A 73 0.07 -3.40 6.81
N ASN A 74 1.37 -3.56 7.06
CA ASN A 74 1.90 -4.37 8.13
C ASN A 74 1.81 -3.63 9.48
N THR A 75 0.68 -3.75 10.15
CA THR A 75 0.41 -3.09 11.44
C THR A 75 1.37 -3.54 12.56
N PHE A 76 1.98 -4.72 12.45
CA PHE A 76 2.99 -5.19 13.41
C PHE A 76 4.32 -4.41 13.32
N ALA A 77 4.56 -3.69 12.22
CA ALA A 77 5.71 -2.80 12.06
C ALA A 77 5.53 -1.46 12.79
N MET A 78 4.36 -1.21 13.38
CA MET A 78 4.05 0.01 14.13
C MET A 78 4.01 -0.29 15.62
N GLN A 79 4.43 0.66 16.45
CA GLN A 79 4.26 0.55 17.90
C GLN A 79 2.84 0.96 18.32
N SER A 80 2.33 0.37 19.40
CA SER A 80 1.14 0.86 20.09
C SER A 80 1.54 1.31 21.48
N ASP A 81 1.34 2.59 21.76
CA ASP A 81 1.58 3.22 23.05
C ASP A 81 0.36 4.08 23.41
N PRO A 82 -0.65 3.48 24.07
CA PRO A 82 -1.88 4.16 24.45
C PRO A 82 -1.66 5.30 25.44
N ASP A 83 -0.61 5.23 26.26
CA ASP A 83 -0.30 6.24 27.27
C ASP A 83 0.15 7.57 26.63
N ASN A 84 0.74 7.49 25.44
CA ASN A 84 1.16 8.64 24.64
C ASN A 84 0.28 8.88 23.40
N PHE A 85 -0.85 8.16 23.28
CA PHE A 85 -1.76 8.21 22.11
C PHE A 85 -1.08 7.88 20.77
N THR A 86 0.03 7.13 20.78
CA THR A 86 0.72 6.67 19.58
C THR A 86 0.08 5.37 19.12
N HIS A 87 -0.76 5.46 18.09
CA HIS A 87 -1.52 4.32 17.52
C HIS A 87 -2.37 3.55 18.54
N GLY A 88 -2.67 4.16 19.68
CA GLY A 88 -3.46 3.60 20.76
C GLY A 88 -4.45 4.60 21.34
N SER A 89 -5.47 4.08 22.03
CA SER A 89 -6.55 4.87 22.60
C SER A 89 -7.21 4.14 23.76
N TYR A 90 -7.26 4.77 24.94
CA TYR A 90 -7.99 4.23 26.11
C TYR A 90 -9.50 4.06 25.90
N TRP A 91 -10.04 4.61 24.81
CA TRP A 91 -11.46 4.57 24.48
C TRP A 91 -11.82 3.44 23.51
N TYR A 92 -10.84 2.64 23.10
CA TYR A 92 -11.04 1.41 22.34
C TYR A 92 -10.76 0.19 23.22
N THR A 93 -11.58 -0.85 23.11
CA THR A 93 -11.57 -2.01 24.05
C THR A 93 -10.20 -2.69 24.17
N ASN A 94 -9.37 -2.67 23.12
CA ASN A 94 -8.04 -3.27 23.12
C ASN A 94 -6.90 -2.25 23.26
N ASN A 95 -7.22 -0.98 23.47
CA ASN A 95 -6.30 0.16 23.48
C ASN A 95 -5.41 0.34 22.24
N ASP A 96 -5.51 -0.51 21.23
CA ASP A 96 -4.69 -0.54 20.03
C ASP A 96 -5.58 -0.30 18.82
N VAL A 97 -5.27 0.74 18.03
CA VAL A 97 -6.06 1.12 16.86
C VAL A 97 -5.29 0.92 15.56
N ARG A 98 -4.12 0.25 15.59
CA ARG A 98 -3.26 0.05 14.41
C ARG A 98 -4.00 -0.56 13.23
N GLU A 99 -4.91 -1.50 13.49
CA GLU A 99 -5.74 -2.17 12.48
C GLU A 99 -6.67 -1.23 11.70
N PHE A 100 -7.07 -0.10 12.28
CA PHE A 100 -7.95 0.89 11.66
C PHE A 100 -7.22 2.14 11.18
N MET A 101 -5.89 2.18 11.29
CA MET A 101 -5.13 3.42 11.03
C MET A 101 -5.31 3.95 9.61
N ALA A 102 -5.36 3.06 8.61
CA ALA A 102 -5.62 3.45 7.23
C ALA A 102 -7.00 4.10 7.08
N GLU A 103 -8.06 3.49 7.61
CA GLU A 103 -9.42 4.03 7.57
C GLU A 103 -9.53 5.36 8.34
N ILE A 104 -8.98 5.41 9.56
CA ILE A 104 -8.99 6.63 10.39
C ILE A 104 -8.29 7.79 9.67
N ILE A 105 -7.14 7.55 9.05
CA ILE A 105 -6.35 8.60 8.39
C ILE A 105 -6.94 8.97 7.03
N PHE A 106 -7.21 7.99 6.16
CA PHE A 106 -7.61 8.24 4.78
C PHE A 106 -9.04 8.75 4.70
N GLU A 107 -9.96 8.19 5.49
CA GLU A 107 -11.37 8.56 5.46
C GLU A 107 -11.73 9.60 6.54
N GLY A 108 -10.80 9.92 7.44
CA GLY A 108 -11.06 10.85 8.55
C GLY A 108 -12.02 10.28 9.60
N LEU A 109 -12.16 8.96 9.67
CA LEU A 109 -13.12 8.24 10.51
C LEU A 109 -12.81 8.20 12.01
N SER A 110 -11.95 9.10 12.51
CA SER A 110 -11.78 9.29 13.97
C SER A 110 -13.09 9.72 14.66
N GLY A 111 -14.04 10.26 13.89
CA GLY A 111 -15.38 10.62 14.35
C GLY A 111 -15.38 11.65 15.49
N PRO A 112 -16.55 11.92 16.12
CA PRO A 112 -16.62 12.75 17.32
C PRO A 112 -16.01 12.06 18.56
N MET A 113 -15.59 10.79 18.46
CA MET A 113 -15.04 10.00 19.58
C MET A 113 -13.84 10.68 20.24
N PHE A 114 -13.07 11.46 19.48
CA PHE A 114 -11.94 12.24 19.98
C PHE A 114 -12.13 13.75 19.82
N GLY A 115 -13.35 14.21 19.52
CA GLY A 115 -13.66 15.62 19.21
C GLY A 115 -13.29 16.04 17.77
N THR A 116 -13.42 17.32 17.46
CA THR A 116 -13.06 17.89 16.14
C THR A 116 -11.62 18.40 16.15
N GLY A 117 -10.80 18.03 15.17
CA GLY A 117 -9.40 18.44 15.13
C GLY A 117 -8.63 17.93 13.92
N PHE A 118 -7.30 17.99 13.99
CA PHE A 118 -6.41 17.51 12.92
C PHE A 118 -6.63 16.02 12.59
N TRP A 119 -7.14 15.23 13.53
CA TRP A 119 -7.48 13.82 13.35
C TRP A 119 -8.82 13.57 12.64
N SER A 120 -9.71 14.57 12.54
CA SER A 120 -11.06 14.41 11.93
C SER A 120 -11.13 14.82 10.47
N VAL A 121 -10.01 15.17 9.85
CA VAL A 121 -9.94 15.54 8.43
C VAL A 121 -9.32 14.39 7.66
N ALA A 122 -10.03 13.93 6.64
CA ALA A 122 -9.56 12.92 5.70
C ALA A 122 -8.25 13.34 5.03
N ARG A 123 -7.28 12.43 5.00
CA ARG A 123 -5.96 12.60 4.35
C ARG A 123 -5.74 11.44 3.40
N ASP A 124 -6.62 11.37 2.41
CA ASP A 124 -6.68 10.27 1.46
C ASP A 124 -5.44 10.25 0.54
N ALA A 125 -4.50 9.36 0.87
CA ALA A 125 -3.37 9.02 0.01
C ALA A 125 -3.65 7.81 -0.89
N TRP A 126 -4.78 7.13 -0.71
CA TRP A 126 -5.12 5.91 -1.43
C TRP A 126 -5.68 6.24 -2.81
N THR A 127 -6.69 7.11 -2.91
CA THR A 127 -7.26 7.54 -4.19
C THR A 127 -6.21 8.03 -5.20
N PRO A 128 -5.28 8.96 -4.86
CA PRO A 128 -4.25 9.37 -5.81
C PRO A 128 -3.27 8.25 -6.19
N THR A 129 -3.14 7.22 -5.36
CA THR A 129 -2.34 6.03 -5.69
C THR A 129 -3.09 5.14 -6.70
N LEU A 130 -4.40 4.95 -6.53
CA LEU A 130 -5.22 4.16 -7.45
C LEU A 130 -5.28 4.74 -8.87
N ILE A 131 -5.11 6.06 -9.03
CA ILE A 131 -5.04 6.72 -10.34
C ILE A 131 -3.93 6.10 -11.23
N HIS A 132 -2.84 5.57 -10.66
CA HIS A 132 -1.80 4.89 -11.44
C HIS A 132 -2.27 3.56 -12.06
N LEU A 133 -3.26 2.91 -11.44
CA LEU A 133 -3.90 1.73 -12.01
C LEU A 133 -4.83 2.14 -13.15
N GLU A 134 -5.62 3.18 -12.95
CA GLU A 134 -6.60 3.68 -13.92
C GLU A 134 -5.95 4.26 -15.19
N ASN A 135 -4.84 4.97 -15.03
CA ASN A 135 -4.12 5.59 -16.14
C ASN A 135 -3.20 4.63 -16.92
N GLY A 136 -3.14 3.36 -16.51
CA GLY A 136 -2.28 2.35 -17.13
C GLY A 136 -0.78 2.52 -16.81
N ASP A 137 -0.43 3.28 -15.77
CA ASP A 137 0.96 3.37 -15.32
C ASP A 137 1.45 2.02 -14.80
N PHE A 138 0.58 1.30 -14.07
CA PHE A 138 0.88 -0.05 -13.57
C PHE A 138 1.13 -1.04 -14.73
N ASP A 139 0.26 -1.03 -15.74
CA ASP A 139 0.43 -1.85 -16.94
C ASP A 139 1.74 -1.53 -17.66
N ARG A 140 2.11 -0.23 -17.73
CA ARG A 140 3.38 0.21 -18.30
C ARG A 140 4.56 -0.30 -17.49
N TRP A 141 4.56 -0.18 -16.15
CA TRP A 141 5.65 -0.68 -15.31
C TRP A 141 5.83 -2.20 -15.43
N PHE A 142 4.72 -2.94 -15.43
CA PHE A 142 4.74 -4.38 -15.67
C PHE A 142 5.33 -4.70 -17.06
N ALA A 143 4.86 -4.00 -18.10
CA ALA A 143 5.33 -4.23 -19.46
C ALA A 143 6.81 -3.88 -19.64
N ASP A 144 7.29 -2.80 -19.02
CA ASP A 144 8.69 -2.42 -19.04
C ASP A 144 9.56 -3.47 -18.36
N ALA A 145 9.12 -4.02 -17.22
CA ALA A 145 9.83 -5.11 -16.54
C ALA A 145 9.84 -6.41 -17.37
N MET A 146 8.79 -6.70 -18.14
CA MET A 146 8.79 -7.82 -19.09
C MET A 146 9.82 -7.61 -20.22
N ARG A 147 9.88 -6.40 -20.79
CA ARG A 147 10.87 -6.05 -21.83
C ARG A 147 12.30 -6.08 -21.32
N MET A 148 12.55 -5.66 -20.08
CA MET A 148 13.86 -5.77 -19.43
C MET A 148 14.32 -7.24 -19.31
N GLN A 149 13.39 -8.19 -19.33
CA GLN A 149 13.65 -9.63 -19.35
C GLN A 149 13.68 -10.23 -20.77
N GLY A 150 13.75 -9.38 -21.79
CA GLY A 150 13.78 -9.76 -23.21
C GLY A 150 12.45 -10.30 -23.72
N GLU A 151 11.33 -9.95 -23.09
CA GLU A 151 10.00 -10.35 -23.52
C GLU A 151 9.25 -9.16 -24.16
N ASP A 152 9.17 -9.15 -25.49
CA ASP A 152 8.55 -8.07 -26.26
C ASP A 152 7.16 -8.44 -26.82
N SER A 153 6.78 -9.72 -26.76
CA SER A 153 5.52 -10.23 -27.32
C SER A 153 4.77 -11.07 -26.28
N PHE A 154 3.94 -10.40 -25.49
CA PHE A 154 3.15 -11.02 -24.44
C PHE A 154 1.75 -10.39 -24.36
N THR A 155 0.82 -11.15 -23.81
CA THR A 155 -0.53 -10.67 -23.48
C THR A 155 -0.80 -11.07 -22.04
N PHE A 156 -1.29 -10.12 -21.25
CA PHE A 156 -1.59 -10.31 -19.85
C PHE A 156 -2.88 -9.56 -19.52
N ASN A 157 -3.57 -10.01 -18.49
CA ASN A 157 -4.70 -9.31 -17.90
C ASN A 157 -4.35 -9.06 -16.45
N ILE A 158 -4.37 -7.80 -16.03
CA ILE A 158 -4.21 -7.43 -14.62
C ILE A 158 -5.59 -7.17 -14.06
N SER A 159 -5.86 -7.75 -12.90
CA SER A 159 -7.07 -7.51 -12.13
C SER A 159 -6.68 -7.11 -10.72
N PHE A 160 -7.40 -6.14 -10.18
CA PHE A 160 -7.25 -5.68 -8.80
C PHE A 160 -8.51 -6.09 -8.04
N THR A 161 -8.35 -6.46 -6.77
CA THR A 161 -9.42 -6.94 -5.89
C THR A 161 -9.40 -6.18 -4.58
#